data_AF-A0A2H9MYA1-F1
#
_entry.id   AF-A0A2H9MYA1-F1
#
_cell.length_a   1.000
_cell.length_b   1.000
_cell.length_c   1.000
_cell.angle_alpha   90.00
_cell.angle_beta   90.00
_cell.angle_gamma   90.00
#
_symmetry.space_group_name_H-M   'P 1'
#
loop_
_entity.id
_entity.type
_entity.pdbx_description
1 polymer ?
#
loop_
_entity_poly.entity_id
_entity_poly.type
_entity_poly.pdbx_seq_one_letter_code
_entity_poly.pdbx_strand_id
1 'polypeptide(L)'
;MTLEYLDKKYVRKNSIEKRDYQVNLANQAIQENCIVVLPTGLGKTAIALQVIAEYLSKGTGGILFLAPTRVLVNQHYEFLKQHLTIDDIALITGEDPIQKRTNLWGSSVICATPEIAKNDLDRQIVSQNQFSLVVFDEVHRTVGDYAYSGIAERFANSNLRILGMTATLPSEKDKATELLVKLRISSVAERTEDSPDVKPFTQET
;
A
#
# COMPACT_ATOMS: atom_id res chain seq x y z
N MET A 1 13.89 -27.13 4.14
CA MET A 1 14.50 -25.94 3.53
C MET A 1 15.00 -25.04 4.64
N THR A 2 16.15 -24.40 4.50
CA THR A 2 16.64 -23.42 5.47
C THR A 2 15.71 -22.22 5.41
N LEU A 3 15.20 -21.75 6.56
CA LEU A 3 14.34 -20.57 6.59
C LEU A 3 15.14 -19.35 6.12
N GLU A 4 14.75 -18.75 5.00
CA GLU A 4 15.31 -17.49 4.53
C GLU A 4 14.43 -16.33 4.96
N TYR A 5 15.06 -15.21 5.31
CA TYR A 5 14.36 -13.98 5.70
C TYR A 5 14.63 -12.87 4.68
N LEU A 6 13.67 -11.96 4.56
CA LEU A 6 13.80 -10.78 3.70
C LEU A 6 14.92 -9.87 4.21
N ASP A 7 15.89 -9.56 3.34
CA ASP A 7 16.99 -8.63 3.62
C ASP A 7 16.86 -7.35 2.78
N LYS A 8 16.33 -6.29 3.40
CA LYS A 8 16.18 -4.95 2.80
C LYS A 8 16.53 -3.89 3.85
N LYS A 9 17.15 -2.77 3.44
CA LYS A 9 17.70 -1.73 4.32
C LYS A 9 16.78 -1.29 5.48
N TYR A 10 15.49 -1.11 5.21
CA TYR A 10 14.51 -0.64 6.20
C TYR A 10 13.63 -1.74 6.79
N VAL A 11 13.91 -3.01 6.51
CA VAL A 11 13.17 -4.15 7.07
C VAL A 11 13.97 -4.73 8.24
N ARG A 12 13.30 -4.98 9.37
CA ARG A 12 13.94 -5.59 10.54
C ARG A 12 14.42 -6.99 10.17
N LYS A 13 15.67 -7.31 10.55
CA LYS A 13 16.25 -8.63 10.32
C LYS A 13 15.40 -9.73 10.96
N ASN A 14 15.28 -10.86 10.28
CA ASN A 14 14.57 -12.06 10.74
C ASN A 14 13.08 -11.83 11.10
N SER A 15 12.46 -10.76 10.58
CA SER A 15 11.08 -10.41 10.92
C SER A 15 10.05 -10.92 9.91
N ILE A 16 10.45 -11.10 8.64
CA ILE A 16 9.59 -11.59 7.55
C ILE A 16 10.30 -12.73 6.82
N GLU A 17 9.65 -13.88 6.76
CA GLU A 17 10.06 -15.00 5.90
C GLU A 17 10.08 -14.55 4.44
N LYS A 18 11.15 -14.87 3.73
CA LYS A 18 11.26 -14.57 2.30
C LYS A 18 10.44 -15.59 1.51
N ARG A 19 9.47 -15.08 0.73
CA ARG A 19 8.70 -15.87 -0.23
C ARG A 19 8.88 -15.29 -1.63
N ASP A 20 9.36 -16.11 -2.58
CA ASP A 20 9.77 -15.61 -3.90
C ASP A 20 8.63 -14.95 -4.67
N TYR A 21 7.40 -15.46 -4.57
CA TYR A 21 6.25 -14.80 -5.20
C TYR A 21 6.02 -13.38 -4.65
N GLN A 22 6.21 -13.17 -3.34
CA GLN A 22 6.07 -11.84 -2.72
C GLN A 22 7.17 -10.89 -3.20
N VAL A 23 8.40 -11.39 -3.32
CA VAL A 23 9.55 -10.63 -3.85
C VAL A 23 9.31 -10.23 -5.30
N ASN A 24 8.83 -11.16 -6.14
CA ASN A 24 8.53 -10.89 -7.54
C ASN A 24 7.41 -9.86 -7.70
N LEU A 25 6.31 -9.99 -6.94
CA LEU A 25 5.21 -9.02 -6.94
C LEU A 25 5.68 -7.64 -6.46
N ALA A 26 6.51 -7.57 -5.42
CA ALA A 26 7.08 -6.31 -4.93
C ALA A 26 7.99 -5.65 -5.96
N ASN A 27 8.86 -6.43 -6.62
CA ASN A 27 9.76 -5.92 -7.66
C ASN A 27 8.99 -5.31 -8.83
N GLN A 28 7.89 -5.92 -9.26
CA GLN A 28 7.02 -5.36 -10.29
C GLN A 28 6.39 -4.03 -9.81
N ALA A 29 5.82 -4.01 -8.60
CA ALA A 29 5.22 -2.81 -8.01
C ALA A 29 6.22 -1.67 -7.73
N ILE A 30 7.52 -1.95 -7.64
CA ILE A 30 8.56 -0.92 -7.54
C ILE A 30 8.76 -0.19 -8.88
N GLN A 31 8.68 -0.92 -10.00
CA GLN A 31 9.03 -0.40 -11.33
C GLN A 31 7.89 0.39 -11.99
N GLU A 32 6.63 0.06 -11.69
CA GLU A 32 5.48 0.67 -12.35
C GLU A 32 4.24 0.72 -11.44
N ASN A 33 3.23 1.51 -11.82
CA ASN A 33 1.98 1.55 -11.07
C ASN A 33 1.28 0.20 -11.25
N CYS A 34 1.03 -0.47 -10.13
CA CYS A 34 0.66 -1.88 -10.14
C CYS A 34 -0.51 -2.16 -9.21
N ILE A 35 -1.42 -3.05 -9.62
CA ILE A 35 -2.35 -3.70 -8.70
C ILE A 35 -1.88 -5.12 -8.44
N VAL A 36 -1.62 -5.44 -7.18
CA VAL A 36 -1.38 -6.81 -6.71
C VAL A 36 -2.71 -7.45 -6.34
N VAL A 37 -3.06 -8.51 -7.06
CA VAL A 37 -4.24 -9.35 -6.78
C VAL A 37 -3.75 -10.63 -6.15
N LEU A 38 -4.04 -10.80 -4.86
CA LEU A 38 -3.53 -11.91 -4.07
C LEU A 38 -4.54 -12.31 -2.98
N PRO A 39 -4.93 -13.60 -2.89
CA PRO A 39 -5.79 -14.11 -1.83
C PRO A 39 -5.38 -13.67 -0.42
N THR A 40 -6.38 -13.57 0.46
CA THR A 40 -6.14 -13.25 1.88
C THR A 40 -5.30 -14.34 2.53
N GLY A 41 -4.44 -13.97 3.48
CA GLY A 41 -3.53 -14.91 4.15
C GLY A 41 -2.19 -15.12 3.41
N LEU A 42 -2.08 -14.77 2.13
CA LEU A 42 -0.82 -14.91 1.37
C LEU A 42 0.15 -13.71 1.53
N GLY A 43 -0.14 -12.78 2.43
CA GLY A 43 0.83 -11.74 2.83
C GLY A 43 0.91 -10.51 1.93
N LYS A 44 -0.24 -9.94 1.50
CA LYS A 44 -0.31 -8.64 0.79
C LYS A 44 0.50 -7.54 1.51
N THR A 45 0.38 -7.42 2.83
CA THR A 45 1.13 -6.41 3.60
C THR A 45 2.65 -6.63 3.60
N ALA A 46 3.13 -7.87 3.48
CA ALA A 46 4.56 -8.16 3.32
C ALA A 46 5.09 -7.71 1.94
N ILE A 47 4.26 -7.72 0.91
CA ILE A 47 4.58 -7.14 -0.40
C ILE A 47 4.65 -5.61 -0.28
N ALA A 48 3.65 -4.97 0.35
CA ALA A 48 3.67 -3.54 0.58
C ALA A 48 4.91 -3.10 1.36
N LEU A 49 5.28 -3.81 2.44
CA LEU A 49 6.49 -3.55 3.23
C LEU A 49 7.75 -3.49 2.37
N GLN A 50 7.90 -4.39 1.40
CA GLN A 50 9.04 -4.42 0.49
C GLN A 50 9.11 -3.19 -0.42
N VAL A 51 7.96 -2.75 -0.94
CA VAL A 51 7.85 -1.55 -1.78
C VAL A 51 8.10 -0.29 -0.93
N ILE A 52 7.55 -0.24 0.28
CA ILE A 52 7.76 0.84 1.24
C ILE A 52 9.25 0.97 1.58
N ALA A 53 9.92 -0.12 1.92
CA ALA A 53 11.36 -0.11 2.24
C ALA A 53 12.22 0.37 1.06
N GLU A 54 11.84 0.04 -0.17
CA GLU A 54 12.51 0.54 -1.37
C GLU A 54 12.34 2.06 -1.53
N TYR A 55 11.11 2.57 -1.37
CA TYR A 55 10.83 4.00 -1.53
C TYR A 55 11.40 4.85 -0.38
N LEU A 56 11.47 4.31 0.85
CA LEU A 56 12.25 4.91 1.94
C LEU A 56 13.74 5.01 1.57
N SER A 57 14.29 4.01 0.87
CA SER A 57 15.69 4.01 0.43
C SER A 57 15.99 5.03 -0.65
N LYS A 58 15.01 5.35 -1.51
CA LYS A 58 15.12 6.42 -2.50
C LYS A 58 15.13 7.81 -1.85
N GLY A 59 14.45 7.98 -0.71
CA GLY A 59 14.47 9.24 0.05
C GLY A 59 13.82 10.42 -0.66
N THR A 60 12.89 10.17 -1.57
CA THR A 60 12.30 11.20 -2.47
C THR A 60 10.94 11.74 -2.02
N GLY A 61 10.44 11.33 -0.85
CA GLY A 61 9.16 11.77 -0.30
C GLY A 61 8.54 10.74 0.64
N GLY A 62 7.55 11.17 1.42
CA GLY A 62 6.82 10.33 2.35
C GLY A 62 5.99 9.24 1.67
N ILE A 63 5.46 8.33 2.48
CA ILE A 63 4.70 7.17 2.02
C ILE A 63 3.32 7.19 2.66
N LEU A 64 2.28 7.12 1.83
CA LEU A 64 0.90 7.08 2.30
C LEU A 64 0.32 5.67 2.12
N PHE A 65 -0.08 5.04 3.21
CA PHE A 65 -0.79 3.77 3.23
C PHE A 65 -2.24 4.01 3.60
N LEU A 66 -3.15 3.70 2.68
CA LEU A 66 -4.58 3.86 2.87
C LEU A 66 -5.27 2.50 3.06
N ALA A 67 -6.15 2.41 4.06
CA ALA A 67 -7.02 1.26 4.24
C ALA A 67 -8.44 1.70 4.64
N PRO A 68 -9.50 0.95 4.25
CA PRO A 68 -10.86 1.48 4.24
C PRO A 68 -11.51 1.60 5.63
N THR A 69 -10.97 0.93 6.66
CA THR A 69 -11.51 0.99 8.02
C THR A 69 -10.42 1.30 9.03
N ARG A 70 -10.79 1.91 10.16
CA ARG A 70 -9.84 2.21 11.25
C ARG A 70 -9.12 0.96 11.76
N VAL A 71 -9.84 -0.17 11.84
CA VAL A 71 -9.26 -1.45 12.27
C VAL A 71 -8.16 -1.89 11.31
N LEU A 72 -8.41 -1.85 9.99
CA LEU A 72 -7.42 -2.23 8.98
C LEU A 72 -6.23 -1.27 8.97
N VAL A 73 -6.47 0.04 9.06
CA VAL A 73 -5.39 1.04 9.13
C VAL A 73 -4.51 0.79 10.35
N ASN A 74 -5.10 0.52 11.52
CA ASN A 74 -4.36 0.21 12.74
C ASN A 74 -3.55 -1.10 12.61
N GLN A 75 -4.12 -2.13 12.00
CA GLN A 75 -3.41 -3.39 11.74
C GLN A 75 -2.18 -3.18 10.86
N HIS A 76 -2.30 -2.43 9.77
CA HIS A 76 -1.17 -2.12 8.89
C HIS A 76 -0.14 -1.23 9.60
N TYR A 77 -0.58 -0.25 10.39
CA TYR A 77 0.31 0.59 11.20
C TYR A 77 1.14 -0.23 12.20
N GLU A 78 0.52 -1.10 12.99
CA GLU A 78 1.24 -1.96 13.94
C GLU A 78 2.17 -2.94 13.23
N PHE A 79 1.72 -3.54 12.12
CA PHE A 79 2.56 -4.39 11.29
C PHE A 79 3.79 -3.63 10.79
N LEU A 80 3.63 -2.41 10.26
CA LEU A 80 4.74 -1.62 9.76
C LEU A 80 5.70 -1.21 10.89
N LYS A 81 5.20 -0.82 12.08
CA LYS A 81 6.06 -0.56 13.25
C LYS A 81 6.88 -1.77 13.68
N GLN A 82 6.26 -2.94 13.65
CA GLN A 82 6.93 -4.18 14.03
C GLN A 82 8.02 -4.57 13.03
N HIS A 83 7.85 -4.29 11.73
CA HIS A 83 8.72 -4.84 10.68
C HIS A 83 9.63 -3.81 10.00
N LEU A 84 9.37 -2.52 10.11
CA LEU A 84 10.28 -1.46 9.67
C LEU A 84 11.31 -1.11 10.76
N THR A 85 12.50 -0.69 10.33
CA THR A 85 13.57 -0.24 11.25
C THR A 85 13.46 1.23 11.65
N ILE A 86 12.50 1.98 11.09
CA ILE A 86 12.24 3.38 11.43
C ILE A 86 11.11 3.49 12.45
N ASP A 87 11.20 4.50 13.31
CA ASP A 87 10.16 4.80 14.29
C ASP A 87 9.20 5.91 13.83
N ASP A 88 9.57 6.65 12.79
CA ASP A 88 8.79 7.76 12.20
C ASP A 88 7.65 7.24 11.29
N ILE A 89 6.68 6.62 11.95
CA ILE A 89 5.47 6.07 11.35
C ILE A 89 4.27 6.66 12.09
N ALA A 90 3.34 7.27 11.35
CA ALA A 90 2.16 7.90 11.92
C ALA A 90 0.87 7.13 11.60
N LEU A 91 -0.06 7.14 12.54
CA LEU A 91 -1.45 6.73 12.35
C LEU A 91 -2.33 7.98 12.38
N ILE A 92 -3.10 8.22 11.31
CA ILE A 92 -4.04 9.33 11.22
C ILE A 92 -5.45 8.80 11.01
N THR A 93 -6.34 9.11 11.95
CA THR A 93 -7.76 8.75 11.87
C THR A 93 -8.65 9.97 12.10
N GLY A 94 -9.96 9.80 11.90
CA GLY A 94 -10.91 10.88 12.13
C GLY A 94 -11.09 11.33 13.58
N GLU A 95 -10.43 10.67 14.54
CA GLU A 95 -10.43 11.10 15.95
C GLU A 95 -9.34 12.15 16.23
N ASP A 96 -8.37 12.28 15.33
CA ASP A 96 -7.27 13.23 15.49
C ASP A 96 -7.70 14.66 15.12
N PRO A 97 -7.57 15.63 16.05
CA PRO A 97 -7.83 17.04 15.76
C PRO A 97 -6.94 17.56 14.63
N ILE A 98 -7.41 18.58 13.90
CA ILE A 98 -6.69 19.15 12.74
C ILE A 98 -5.24 19.50 13.09
N GLN A 99 -5.06 20.22 14.21
CA GLN A 99 -3.75 20.64 14.70
C GLN A 99 -2.77 19.47 14.88
N LYS A 100 -3.26 18.33 15.39
CA LYS A 100 -2.45 17.14 15.63
C LYS A 100 -2.06 16.50 14.31
N ARG A 101 -3.02 16.27 13.42
CA ARG A 101 -2.75 15.59 12.14
C ARG A 101 -1.92 16.41 11.16
N THR A 102 -1.99 17.74 11.19
CA THR A 102 -1.09 18.61 10.41
C THR A 102 0.39 18.28 10.67
N ASN A 103 0.75 17.99 11.92
CA ASN A 103 2.13 17.59 12.25
C ASN A 103 2.41 16.13 11.84
N LEU A 104 1.45 15.22 12.03
CA LEU A 104 1.59 13.80 11.69
C LEU A 104 1.77 13.55 10.18
N TRP A 105 1.23 14.42 9.33
CA TRP A 105 1.43 14.34 7.88
C TRP A 105 2.92 14.48 7.48
N GLY A 106 3.77 15.05 8.33
CA GLY A 106 5.21 15.17 8.09
C GLY A 106 6.03 13.89 8.33
N SER A 107 5.41 12.80 8.79
CA SER A 107 6.11 11.53 9.04
C SER A 107 6.56 10.85 7.74
N SER A 108 7.59 10.00 7.85
CA SER A 108 8.15 9.25 6.73
C SER A 108 7.16 8.23 6.15
N VAL A 109 6.36 7.60 7.02
CA VAL A 109 5.27 6.67 6.64
C VAL A 109 4.01 7.05 7.39
N ILE A 110 2.89 7.17 6.66
CA ILE A 110 1.59 7.54 7.23
C ILE A 110 0.57 6.47 6.87
N CYS A 111 -0.09 5.91 7.88
CA CYS A 111 -1.26 5.05 7.73
C CYS A 111 -2.51 5.89 7.99
N ALA A 112 -3.43 5.98 7.02
CA ALA A 112 -4.61 6.82 7.15
C ALA A 112 -5.89 6.20 6.57
N THR A 113 -7.04 6.60 7.11
CA THR A 113 -8.33 6.31 6.48
C THR A 113 -8.56 7.22 5.28
N PRO A 114 -9.28 6.77 4.23
CA PRO A 114 -9.34 7.47 2.96
C PRO A 114 -10.07 8.81 3.05
N GLU A 115 -11.16 8.86 3.81
CA GLU A 115 -11.93 10.09 4.02
C GLU A 115 -11.07 11.22 4.63
N ILE A 116 -10.19 10.90 5.58
CA ILE A 116 -9.32 11.90 6.20
C ILE A 116 -8.24 12.37 5.22
N ALA A 117 -7.60 11.44 4.51
CA ALA A 117 -6.63 11.79 3.48
C ALA A 117 -7.24 12.68 2.39
N LYS A 118 -8.42 12.31 1.87
CA LYS A 118 -9.17 13.12 0.87
C LYS A 118 -9.46 14.52 1.41
N ASN A 119 -10.08 14.60 2.59
CA ASN A 119 -10.49 15.88 3.15
C ASN A 119 -9.30 16.80 3.45
N ASP A 120 -8.19 16.27 3.94
CA ASP A 120 -7.00 17.08 4.23
C ASP A 120 -6.26 17.48 2.94
N LEU A 121 -6.27 16.64 1.88
CA LEU A 121 -5.80 17.02 0.54
C LEU A 121 -6.65 18.17 -0.02
N ASP A 122 -7.97 18.08 0.11
CA ASP A 122 -8.92 19.10 -0.35
C ASP A 122 -8.75 20.43 0.39
N ARG A 123 -8.44 20.36 1.69
CA ARG A 123 -8.15 21.52 2.54
C ARG A 123 -6.73 22.04 2.39
N GLN A 124 -5.90 21.40 1.56
CA GLN A 124 -4.48 21.75 1.38
C GLN A 124 -3.67 21.70 2.69
N ILE A 125 -4.10 20.91 3.67
CA ILE A 125 -3.32 20.62 4.89
C ILE A 125 -2.13 19.74 4.54
N VAL A 126 -2.31 18.86 3.55
CA VAL A 126 -1.36 17.89 3.05
C VAL A 126 -1.29 18.08 1.53
N SER A 127 -0.09 18.25 0.97
CA SER A 127 0.11 18.35 -0.48
C SER A 127 0.34 16.97 -1.10
N GLN A 128 -0.21 16.73 -2.29
CA GLN A 128 0.08 15.52 -3.06
C GLN A 128 1.58 15.34 -3.38
N ASN A 129 2.35 16.42 -3.46
CA ASN A 129 3.76 16.40 -3.82
C ASN A 129 4.69 15.92 -2.70
N GLN A 130 4.18 15.74 -1.48
CA GLN A 130 4.99 15.23 -0.38
C GLN A 130 5.21 13.72 -0.46
N PHE A 131 4.35 13.01 -1.21
CA PHE A 131 4.36 11.56 -1.27
C PHE A 131 5.10 11.06 -2.50
N SER A 132 5.97 10.07 -2.29
CA SER A 132 6.65 9.35 -3.38
C SER A 132 5.98 8.01 -3.69
N LEU A 133 5.22 7.46 -2.74
CA LEU A 133 4.46 6.21 -2.85
C LEU A 133 3.10 6.35 -2.15
N VAL A 134 2.05 5.85 -2.80
CA VAL A 134 0.73 5.66 -2.21
C VAL A 134 0.31 4.21 -2.37
N VAL A 135 -0.04 3.57 -1.26
CA VAL A 135 -0.56 2.21 -1.19
C VAL A 135 -2.07 2.27 -0.91
N PHE A 136 -2.87 1.65 -1.75
CA PHE A 136 -4.32 1.50 -1.59
C PHE A 136 -4.64 0.06 -1.22
N ASP A 137 -4.99 -0.19 0.05
CA ASP A 137 -5.57 -1.47 0.48
C ASP A 137 -7.06 -1.55 0.12
N GLU A 138 -7.52 -2.75 -0.23
CA GLU A 138 -8.84 -2.98 -0.83
C GLU A 138 -9.12 -2.06 -2.02
N VAL A 139 -8.14 -1.98 -2.95
CA VAL A 139 -8.12 -1.00 -4.05
C VAL A 139 -9.34 -1.10 -4.97
N HIS A 140 -10.02 -2.24 -4.99
CA HIS A 140 -11.28 -2.45 -5.72
C HIS A 140 -12.40 -1.47 -5.31
N ARG A 141 -12.25 -0.77 -4.17
CA ARG A 141 -13.13 0.31 -3.73
C ARG A 141 -12.93 1.63 -4.48
N THR A 142 -11.93 1.73 -5.35
CA THR A 142 -11.65 2.93 -6.18
C THR A 142 -12.52 2.96 -7.43
N VAL A 143 -13.83 2.84 -7.25
CA VAL A 143 -14.83 2.89 -8.31
C VAL A 143 -15.99 3.76 -7.85
N GLY A 144 -16.60 4.52 -8.75
CA GLY A 144 -17.66 5.46 -8.40
C GLY A 144 -17.19 6.57 -7.45
N ASP A 145 -18.10 7.07 -6.61
CA ASP A 145 -17.87 8.23 -5.74
C ASP A 145 -17.35 7.86 -4.33
N TYR A 146 -16.37 6.96 -4.27
CA TYR A 146 -15.67 6.63 -3.03
C TYR A 146 -14.47 7.56 -2.81
N ALA A 147 -14.03 7.74 -1.56
CA ALA A 147 -12.90 8.61 -1.23
C ALA A 147 -11.61 8.28 -1.99
N TYR A 148 -11.35 6.99 -2.30
CA TYR A 148 -10.21 6.62 -3.15
C TYR A 148 -10.24 7.26 -4.53
N SER A 149 -11.43 7.40 -5.15
CA SER A 149 -11.56 8.04 -6.46
C SER A 149 -11.10 9.50 -6.40
N GLY A 150 -11.55 10.24 -5.38
CA GLY A 150 -11.14 11.63 -5.20
C GLY A 150 -9.64 11.76 -4.92
N ILE A 151 -9.06 10.85 -4.13
CA ILE A 151 -7.62 10.82 -3.86
C ILE A 151 -6.82 10.53 -5.15
N ALA A 152 -7.24 9.54 -5.94
CA ALA A 152 -6.58 9.20 -7.20
C ALA A 152 -6.53 10.40 -8.16
N GLU A 153 -7.63 11.16 -8.24
CA GLU A 153 -7.72 12.39 -9.05
C GLU A 153 -6.73 13.47 -8.59
N ARG A 154 -6.52 13.65 -7.27
CA ARG A 154 -5.51 14.59 -6.74
C ARG A 154 -4.08 14.18 -7.11
N PHE A 155 -3.84 12.89 -7.29
CA PHE A 155 -2.54 12.34 -7.67
C PHE A 155 -2.32 12.19 -9.17
N ALA A 156 -3.32 12.49 -10.02
CA ALA A 156 -3.26 12.24 -11.47
C ALA A 156 -2.06 12.91 -12.17
N ASN A 157 -1.65 14.10 -11.70
CA ASN A 157 -0.53 14.87 -12.25
C ASN A 157 0.79 14.71 -11.48
N SER A 158 0.84 13.75 -10.55
CA SER A 158 2.05 13.47 -9.76
C SER A 158 2.86 12.31 -10.36
N ASN A 159 4.17 12.33 -10.11
CA ASN A 159 5.10 11.26 -10.49
C ASN A 159 5.27 10.20 -9.38
N LEU A 160 4.36 10.18 -8.39
CA LEU A 160 4.41 9.18 -7.32
C LEU A 160 4.07 7.78 -7.83
N ARG A 161 4.52 6.78 -7.08
CA ARG A 161 4.18 5.38 -7.33
C ARG A 161 2.84 5.01 -6.71
N ILE A 162 2.01 4.32 -7.47
CA ILE A 162 0.74 3.76 -6.98
C ILE A 162 0.89 2.24 -6.86
N LEU A 163 0.62 1.72 -5.67
CA LEU A 163 0.41 0.30 -5.42
C LEU A 163 -1.04 0.08 -4.96
N GLY A 164 -1.83 -0.64 -5.76
CA GLY A 164 -3.11 -1.17 -5.32
C GLY A 164 -2.97 -2.59 -4.79
N MET A 165 -3.70 -2.94 -3.74
CA MET A 165 -3.76 -4.31 -3.22
C MET A 165 -5.21 -4.75 -3.08
N THR A 166 -5.51 -5.97 -3.49
CA THR A 166 -6.85 -6.55 -3.33
C THR A 166 -6.79 -8.08 -3.36
N ALA A 167 -7.79 -8.74 -2.79
CA ALA A 167 -7.99 -10.18 -3.02
C ALA A 167 -8.62 -10.45 -4.40
N THR A 168 -9.43 -9.52 -4.91
CA THR A 168 -10.18 -9.68 -6.16
C THR A 168 -10.34 -8.34 -6.88
N LEU A 169 -10.43 -8.38 -8.20
CA LEU A 169 -10.83 -7.22 -9.00
C LEU A 169 -12.36 -7.17 -9.16
N PRO A 170 -12.93 -5.99 -9.49
CA PRO A 170 -14.33 -5.90 -9.88
C PRO A 170 -14.64 -6.85 -11.04
N SER A 171 -15.73 -7.62 -10.94
CA SER A 171 -16.17 -8.54 -12.01
C SER A 171 -16.75 -7.80 -13.22
N GLU A 172 -17.32 -6.62 -12.99
CA GLU A 172 -17.86 -5.74 -14.03
C GLU A 172 -16.70 -5.07 -14.79
N LYS A 173 -16.60 -5.35 -16.09
CA LYS A 173 -15.50 -4.84 -16.95
C LYS A 173 -15.36 -3.32 -16.92
N ASP A 174 -16.48 -2.59 -16.88
CA ASP A 174 -16.47 -1.14 -16.87
C ASP A 174 -15.86 -0.59 -15.58
N LYS A 175 -16.21 -1.19 -14.43
CA LYS A 175 -15.62 -0.85 -13.12
C LYS A 175 -14.15 -1.20 -13.04
N ALA A 176 -13.75 -2.36 -13.57
CA ALA A 176 -12.33 -2.75 -13.63
C ALA A 176 -11.53 -1.76 -14.50
N THR A 177 -12.09 -1.35 -15.64
CA THR A 177 -11.46 -0.38 -16.54
C THR A 177 -11.36 1.01 -15.87
N GLU A 178 -12.43 1.47 -15.25
CA GLU A 178 -12.45 2.73 -14.49
C GLU A 178 -11.34 2.76 -13.44
N LEU A 179 -11.23 1.70 -12.63
CA LEU A 179 -10.19 1.53 -11.62
C LEU A 179 -8.78 1.66 -12.20
N LEU A 180 -8.48 0.91 -13.26
CA LEU A 180 -7.15 0.87 -13.88
C LEU A 180 -6.78 2.24 -14.49
N VAL A 181 -7.74 2.90 -15.13
CA VAL A 181 -7.54 4.23 -15.74
C VAL A 181 -7.33 5.29 -14.67
N LYS A 182 -8.19 5.36 -13.65
CA LYS A 182 -8.10 6.36 -12.57
C LYS A 182 -6.77 6.31 -11.84
N LEU A 183 -6.28 5.10 -11.57
CA LEU A 183 -5.01 4.89 -10.87
C LEU A 183 -3.79 4.84 -11.80
N ARG A 184 -3.98 5.02 -13.12
CA ARG A 184 -2.91 4.97 -14.13
C ARG A 184 -2.08 3.69 -13.99
N ILE A 185 -2.78 2.56 -13.84
CA ILE A 185 -2.16 1.25 -13.61
C ILE A 185 -1.53 0.76 -14.91
N SER A 186 -0.26 0.39 -14.84
CA SER A 186 0.50 -0.18 -15.95
C SER A 186 0.40 -1.71 -15.98
N SER A 187 0.27 -2.34 -14.81
CA SER A 187 0.13 -3.80 -14.73
C SER A 187 -0.74 -4.28 -13.57
N VAL A 188 -1.36 -5.43 -13.78
CA VAL A 188 -2.02 -6.22 -12.74
C VAL A 188 -1.16 -7.46 -12.51
N ALA A 189 -0.64 -7.59 -11.29
CA ALA A 189 0.21 -8.70 -10.88
C ALA A 189 -0.62 -9.66 -10.02
N GLU A 190 -1.10 -10.74 -10.64
CA GLU A 190 -2.02 -11.69 -10.01
C GLU A 190 -1.31 -12.98 -9.61
N ARG A 191 -1.71 -13.49 -8.45
CA ARG A 191 -1.38 -14.83 -7.96
C ARG A 191 -2.59 -15.44 -7.26
N THR A 192 -2.72 -16.75 -7.38
CA THR A 192 -3.72 -17.59 -6.74
C THR A 192 -3.04 -18.66 -5.88
N GLU A 193 -3.79 -19.38 -5.06
CA GLU A 193 -3.27 -20.53 -4.29
C GLU A 193 -2.70 -21.64 -5.19
N ASP A 194 -3.19 -21.71 -6.43
CA ASP A 194 -2.73 -22.66 -7.45
C ASP A 194 -1.50 -22.20 -8.23
N SER A 195 -1.05 -20.96 -8.04
CA SER A 195 0.12 -20.43 -8.75
C SER A 195 1.36 -21.24 -8.37
N PRO A 196 2.21 -21.65 -9.34
CA PRO A 196 3.34 -22.54 -9.08
C PRO A 196 4.32 -22.03 -8.01
N ASP A 197 4.51 -20.71 -7.94
CA ASP A 197 5.37 -20.03 -6.97
C ASP A 197 4.68 -19.77 -5.61
N VAL A 198 3.37 -19.98 -5.51
CA VAL A 198 2.57 -19.85 -4.27
C VAL A 198 2.34 -21.21 -3.61
N LYS A 199 2.12 -22.28 -4.39
CA LYS A 199 1.86 -23.65 -3.90
C LYS A 199 2.77 -24.14 -2.77
N PRO A 200 4.09 -23.88 -2.78
CA PRO A 200 4.98 -24.30 -1.70
C PRO A 200 4.62 -23.69 -0.33
N PHE A 201 3.85 -22.59 -0.31
CA PHE A 201 3.52 -21.81 0.88
C PHE A 201 2.05 -21.94 1.31
N THR A 202 1.24 -22.79 0.64
CA THR A 202 -0.20 -22.99 0.94
C THR A 202 -0.53 -24.38 1.47
N GLN A 203 0.40 -25.34 1.41
CA GLN A 203 0.15 -26.74 1.80
C GLN A 203 0.37 -27.02 3.32
N GLU A 204 0.61 -26.00 4.14
CA GLU A 204 0.81 -26.14 5.59
C GLU A 204 -0.36 -25.60 6.44
N THR A 205 -1.61 -25.89 6.02
CA THR A 205 -2.79 -25.70 6.89
C THR A 205 -3.68 -26.92 6.90
#